data_AF-A0AAV5I6X7-F1
#
_entry.id   AF-A0AAV5I6X7-F1
#
_cell.length_a   1.000
_cell.length_b   1.000
_cell.length_c   1.000
_cell.angle_alpha   90.00
_cell.angle_beta   90.00
_cell.angle_gamma   90.00
#
_symmetry.space_group_name_H-M   'P 1'
#
loop_
_entity.id
_entity.type
_entity.pdbx_description
1 polymer ?
#
loop_
_entity_poly.entity_id
_entity_poly.type
_entity_poly.pdbx_seq_one_letter_code
_entity_poly.pdbx_strand_id
1 'polypeptide(L)'
;MNCQFAITTSGEVFLLEANPCASHTVPFESKSIGHPLAKYAALVMSGKSLHDLGFVDEVIPKHLSVKEAVLPFEEFQGCDVVLGPELKSTGEVMGIDFKFATAFAKARSLMS
;
A
#
# COMPACT_ATOMS: atom_id res chain seq x y z
N MET A 1 7.91 4.60 -9.09
CA MET A 1 8.92 3.92 -8.25
C MET A 1 8.37 3.79 -6.84
N ASN A 2 8.97 2.94 -6.01
CA ASN A 2 8.63 2.78 -4.60
C ASN A 2 9.91 2.89 -3.76
N CYS A 3 9.83 3.58 -2.62
CA CYS A 3 10.92 3.69 -1.66
C CYS A 3 10.41 3.25 -0.29
N GLN A 4 11.21 2.46 0.42
CA GLN A 4 10.91 2.00 1.77
C GLN A 4 11.90 2.61 2.75
N PHE A 5 11.38 3.13 3.86
CA PHE A 5 12.13 3.82 4.88
C PHE A 5 11.87 3.20 6.26
N ALA A 6 12.86 3.30 7.14
CA ALA A 6 12.70 3.07 8.58
C ALA A 6 12.87 4.42 9.30
N ILE A 7 11.99 4.70 10.26
CA ILE A 7 12.05 5.89 11.10
C ILE A 7 12.28 5.42 12.54
N THR A 8 13.37 5.86 13.16
CA THR A 8 13.67 5.51 14.55
C THR A 8 12.77 6.28 15.52
N THR A 9 12.73 5.85 16.78
CA THR A 9 12.03 6.59 17.85
C THR A 9 12.62 7.98 18.10
N SER A 10 13.89 8.21 17.76
CA SER A 10 14.56 9.52 17.76
C SER A 10 14.19 10.39 16.54
N GLY A 11 13.50 9.84 15.54
CA GLY A 11 13.07 10.55 14.33
C GLY A 11 14.08 10.51 13.17
N GLU A 12 15.13 9.68 13.27
CA GLU A 12 16.11 9.51 12.20
C GLU A 12 15.54 8.66 11.07
N VAL A 13 15.72 9.11 9.82
CA VAL A 13 15.16 8.47 8.62
C VAL A 13 16.27 7.68 7.92
N PHE A 14 16.05 6.38 7.75
CA PHE A 14 16.94 5.47 7.03
C PHE A 14 16.26 4.96 5.77
N LEU A 15 16.98 4.99 4.64
CA LEU A 15 16.55 4.34 3.40
C LEU A 15 16.84 2.84 3.48
N LEU A 16 15.81 2.01 3.29
CA LEU A 16 15.95 0.55 3.26
C LEU A 16 16.21 0.08 1.82
N GLU A 17 15.31 0.42 0.90
CA GLU A 17 15.42 0.07 -0.50
C GLU A 17 14.66 1.06 -1.41
N ALA A 18 15.02 1.06 -2.69
CA ALA A 18 14.34 1.81 -3.73
C ALA A 18 14.13 0.91 -4.95
N ASN A 19 12.86 0.66 -5.28
CA ASN A 19 12.44 -0.19 -6.38
C ASN A 19 12.02 0.69 -7.57
N PRO A 20 12.77 0.72 -8.69
CA PRO A 20 12.44 1.52 -9.88
C PRO A 20 11.33 0.88 -10.72
N CYS A 21 10.39 0.18 -10.09
CA CYS A 21 9.25 -0.47 -10.72
C CYS A 21 7.96 -0.16 -9.95
N ALA A 22 6.84 -0.74 -10.40
CA ALA A 22 5.60 -0.69 -9.64
C ALA A 22 5.68 -1.66 -8.45
N SER A 23 5.37 -1.18 -7.25
CA SER A 23 5.22 -2.02 -6.07
C SER A 23 3.84 -2.67 -6.01
N HIS A 24 3.71 -3.69 -5.18
CA HIS A 24 2.43 -4.33 -4.85
C HIS A 24 1.44 -3.37 -4.14
N THR A 25 1.88 -2.18 -3.71
CA THR A 25 1.02 -1.17 -3.07
C THR A 25 0.27 -0.26 -4.06
N VAL A 26 0.71 -0.20 -5.32
CA VAL A 26 0.13 0.70 -6.34
C VAL A 26 -1.39 0.53 -6.50
N PRO A 27 -1.98 -0.69 -6.52
CA PRO A 27 -3.43 -0.84 -6.61
C PRO A 27 -4.17 -0.28 -5.39
N PHE A 28 -3.65 -0.46 -4.18
CA PHE A 28 -4.21 0.08 -2.95
C PHE A 28 -4.12 1.62 -2.93
N GLU A 29 -2.97 2.18 -3.28
CA GLU A 29 -2.76 3.63 -3.35
C GLU A 29 -3.70 4.27 -4.39
N SER A 30 -3.79 3.65 -5.58
CA SER A 30 -4.68 4.11 -6.65
C SER A 30 -6.14 4.18 -6.21
N LYS A 31 -6.64 3.16 -5.49
CA LYS A 31 -7.99 3.15 -4.92
C LYS A 31 -8.15 4.19 -3.82
N SER A 32 -7.14 4.37 -2.97
CA SER A 32 -7.18 5.30 -1.85
C SER A 32 -7.30 6.75 -2.29
N ILE A 33 -6.56 7.14 -3.33
CA ILE A 33 -6.59 8.52 -3.85
C ILE A 33 -7.61 8.72 -4.97
N GLY A 34 -8.15 7.63 -5.54
CA GLY A 34 -9.09 7.70 -6.66
C GLY A 34 -8.45 8.00 -8.02
N HIS A 35 -7.14 7.73 -8.17
CA HIS A 35 -6.40 7.96 -9.41
C HIS A 35 -5.73 6.68 -9.92
N PRO A 36 -5.75 6.39 -11.24
CA PRO A 36 -5.17 5.19 -11.80
C PRO A 36 -3.66 5.33 -12.01
N LEU A 37 -2.86 5.23 -10.94
CA LEU A 37 -1.41 5.49 -10.97
C LEU A 37 -0.67 4.63 -12.00
N ALA A 38 -1.03 3.34 -12.13
CA ALA A 38 -0.44 2.46 -13.15
C ALA A 38 -0.68 2.96 -14.59
N LYS A 39 -1.88 3.49 -14.87
CA LYS A 39 -2.22 4.08 -16.18
C LYS A 39 -1.42 5.36 -16.41
N TYR A 40 -1.31 6.23 -15.40
CA TYR A 40 -0.52 7.45 -15.50
C TYR A 40 0.96 7.13 -15.76
N ALA A 41 1.54 6.20 -15.01
CA ALA A 41 2.92 5.76 -15.22
C ALA A 41 3.13 5.20 -16.65
N ALA A 42 2.19 4.40 -17.17
CA ALA A 42 2.26 3.89 -18.54
C ALA A 42 2.23 5.01 -19.59
N LEU A 43 1.37 6.01 -19.40
CA LEU A 43 1.31 7.19 -20.28
C LEU A 43 2.59 8.03 -20.20
N VAL A 44 3.17 8.16 -19.01
CA VAL A 44 4.46 8.84 -18.82
C VAL A 44 5.58 8.11 -19.54
N MET A 45 5.64 6.77 -19.42
CA MET A 45 6.59 5.95 -20.17
C MET A 45 6.41 6.07 -21.70
N SER A 46 5.19 6.36 -22.18
CA SER A 46 4.92 6.63 -23.60
C SER A 46 5.22 8.07 -24.05
N GLY A 47 5.73 8.94 -23.16
CA GLY A 47 6.16 10.30 -23.48
C GLY A 47 5.20 11.41 -23.09
N LYS A 48 4.10 11.14 -22.37
CA LYS A 48 3.30 12.21 -21.74
C LYS A 48 3.99 12.73 -20.49
N SER A 49 3.89 14.02 -20.22
CA SER A 49 4.30 14.60 -18.94
C SER A 49 3.18 14.46 -17.89
N LEU A 50 3.53 14.60 -16.61
CA LEU A 50 2.52 14.72 -15.54
C LEU A 50 1.64 15.97 -15.71
N HIS A 51 2.17 17.04 -16.32
CA HIS A 51 1.40 18.23 -16.68
C HIS A 51 0.32 17.90 -17.73
N ASP A 52 0.64 17.09 -18.75
CA ASP A 52 -0.35 16.64 -19.75
C ASP A 52 -1.47 15.79 -19.14
N LEU A 53 -1.19 15.15 -18.01
CA LEU A 53 -2.14 14.33 -17.26
C LEU A 53 -2.90 15.11 -16.18
N GLY A 54 -2.52 16.37 -15.91
CA GLY A 54 -3.09 17.16 -14.82
C GLY A 54 -2.85 16.57 -13.43
N PHE A 55 -1.77 15.79 -13.25
CA PHE A 55 -1.47 15.07 -12.01
C PHE A 55 -0.09 15.47 -11.50
N VAL A 56 0.02 16.72 -11.06
CA VAL A 56 1.28 17.34 -10.60
C VAL A 56 1.33 17.56 -9.09
N ASP A 57 0.17 17.59 -8.45
CA ASP A 57 0.02 17.79 -7.02
C ASP A 57 -0.30 16.46 -6.32
N GLU A 58 0.17 16.31 -5.08
CA GLU A 58 -0.17 15.18 -4.24
C GLU A 58 -1.64 15.25 -3.80
N VAL A 59 -2.35 14.13 -3.94
CA VAL A 59 -3.74 14.02 -3.51
C VAL A 59 -3.78 13.44 -2.09
N ILE A 60 -4.26 14.25 -1.14
CA ILE A 60 -4.50 13.82 0.24
C ILE A 60 -6.01 13.59 0.44
N PRO A 61 -6.48 12.33 0.54
CA PRO A 61 -7.89 12.05 0.76
C PRO A 61 -8.38 12.52 2.14
N LYS A 62 -9.65 12.92 2.23
CA LYS A 62 -10.29 13.24 3.52
C LYS A 62 -10.65 12.01 4.34
N HIS A 63 -10.74 10.86 3.69
CA HIS A 63 -10.99 9.58 4.33
C HIS A 63 -9.67 8.84 4.59
N LEU A 64 -9.71 7.87 5.49
CA LEU A 64 -8.62 6.96 5.78
C LEU A 64 -8.86 5.64 5.06
N SER A 65 -7.77 5.08 4.55
CA SER A 65 -7.73 3.78 3.88
C SER A 65 -6.73 2.91 4.62
N VAL A 66 -7.18 1.74 5.10
CA VAL A 66 -6.34 0.77 5.81
C VAL A 66 -6.22 -0.48 4.95
N LYS A 67 -4.97 -0.92 4.74
CA LYS A 67 -4.64 -2.18 4.07
C LYS A 67 -4.26 -3.21 5.13
N GLU A 68 -4.81 -4.42 5.03
CA GLU A 68 -4.49 -5.51 5.94
C GLU A 68 -4.20 -6.79 5.15
N ALA A 69 -3.24 -7.60 5.61
CA ALA A 69 -2.75 -8.78 4.91
C ALA A 69 -3.47 -10.07 5.33
N VAL A 70 -3.81 -10.91 4.36
CA VAL A 70 -4.39 -12.25 4.60
C VAL A 70 -3.27 -13.28 4.65
N LEU A 71 -3.20 -14.04 5.75
CA LEU A 71 -2.14 -15.02 6.02
C LEU A 71 -2.73 -16.44 5.95
N PRO A 72 -2.13 -17.38 5.18
CA PRO A 72 -2.67 -18.70 4.93
C PRO A 72 -2.38 -19.71 6.07
N PHE A 73 -2.38 -19.28 7.33
CA PHE A 73 -1.88 -20.13 8.43
C PHE A 73 -2.70 -21.41 8.65
N GLU A 74 -4.01 -21.37 8.38
CA GLU A 74 -4.90 -22.53 8.52
C GLU A 74 -4.58 -23.65 7.53
N GLU A 75 -4.01 -23.30 6.37
CA GLU A 75 -3.64 -24.24 5.30
C GLU A 75 -2.30 -24.95 5.59
N PHE A 76 -1.49 -24.45 6.53
CA PHE A 76 -0.14 -24.95 6.81
C PHE A 76 0.05 -25.33 8.29
N GLN A 77 -0.52 -26.47 8.69
CA GLN A 77 -0.38 -27.01 10.04
C GLN A 77 1.08 -27.25 10.43
N GLY A 78 1.49 -26.76 11.60
CA GLY A 78 2.86 -26.89 12.12
C GLY A 78 3.83 -25.81 11.64
N CYS A 79 3.38 -24.86 10.81
CA CYS A 79 4.16 -23.69 10.44
C CYS A 79 4.18 -22.65 11.59
N ASP A 80 5.29 -21.93 11.71
CA ASP A 80 5.41 -20.82 12.65
C ASP A 80 4.58 -19.60 12.17
N VAL A 81 3.56 -19.26 12.96
CA VAL A 81 2.59 -18.16 12.72
C VAL A 81 3.15 -16.78 13.11
N VAL A 82 4.45 -16.67 13.32
CA VAL A 82 5.14 -15.42 13.64
C VAL A 82 5.50 -14.63 12.37
N LEU A 83 5.29 -13.31 12.44
CA LEU A 83 5.70 -12.35 11.42
C LEU A 83 7.22 -12.15 11.48
N GLY A 84 7.85 -12.04 10.31
CA GLY A 84 9.29 -11.85 10.19
C GLY A 84 9.65 -10.96 8.99
N PRO A 85 10.94 -10.90 8.63
CA PRO A 85 11.39 -10.11 7.48
C PRO A 85 10.95 -10.69 6.13
N GLU A 86 10.53 -11.97 6.10
CA GLU A 86 10.01 -12.62 4.90
C GLU A 86 8.49 -12.44 4.78
N LEU A 87 8.02 -12.10 3.57
CA LEU A 87 6.61 -11.95 3.26
C LEU A 87 5.90 -13.30 3.17
N LYS A 88 4.95 -13.56 4.07
CA LYS A 88 4.16 -14.82 4.12
C LYS A 88 2.69 -14.67 3.68
N SER A 89 2.21 -13.46 3.41
CA SER A 89 0.81 -13.19 3.06
C SER A 89 0.47 -13.62 1.64
N THR A 90 -0.74 -14.11 1.42
CA THR A 90 -1.25 -14.52 0.10
C THR A 90 -2.21 -13.51 -0.52
N GLY A 91 -2.76 -12.60 0.29
CA GLY A 91 -3.71 -11.60 -0.16
C GLY A 91 -3.74 -10.36 0.72
N GLU A 92 -4.57 -9.41 0.33
CA GLU A 92 -4.79 -8.17 1.07
C GLU A 92 -6.24 -7.70 0.96
N VAL A 93 -6.72 -7.03 2.00
CA VAL A 93 -8.05 -6.43 2.10
C VAL A 93 -7.94 -4.94 2.43
N MET A 94 -8.97 -4.18 2.09
CA MET A 94 -8.99 -2.72 2.26
C MET A 94 -10.25 -2.29 3.02
N GLY A 95 -10.05 -1.53 4.10
CA GLY A 95 -11.12 -0.85 4.84
C GLY A 95 -11.03 0.66 4.65
N ILE A 96 -12.18 1.31 4.40
CA ILE A 96 -12.26 2.77 4.20
C ILE A 96 -13.25 3.38 5.18
N ASP A 97 -12.84 4.45 5.87
CA ASP A 97 -13.70 5.25 6.74
C ASP A 97 -13.09 6.63 7.01
N PHE A 98 -13.84 7.56 7.62
CA PHE A 98 -13.29 8.83 8.10
C PHE A 98 -12.59 8.71 9.46
N LYS A 99 -12.77 7.60 10.18
CA LYS A 99 -12.09 7.31 11.45
C LYS A 99 -11.19 6.10 11.34
N PHE A 100 -9.95 6.20 11.83
CA PHE A 100 -8.97 5.13 11.75
C PHE A 100 -9.49 3.82 12.35
N ALA A 101 -10.02 3.87 13.57
CA ALA A 101 -10.53 2.70 14.27
C ALA A 101 -11.60 1.94 13.45
N THR A 102 -12.46 2.68 12.75
CA THR A 102 -13.52 2.09 11.92
C THR A 102 -12.96 1.55 10.60
N ALA A 103 -12.05 2.26 9.94
CA ALA A 103 -11.37 1.76 8.74
C ALA A 103 -10.58 0.47 9.03
N PHE A 104 -9.86 0.44 10.16
CA PHE A 104 -9.13 -0.73 10.63
C PHE A 104 -10.06 -1.88 10.97
N ALA A 105 -11.15 -1.64 11.72
CA ALA A 105 -12.13 -2.67 12.03
C ALA A 105 -12.77 -3.29 10.77
N LYS A 106 -13.07 -2.46 9.76
CA LYS A 106 -13.56 -2.93 8.45
C LYS A 106 -12.53 -3.83 7.76
N ALA A 107 -11.28 -3.41 7.66
CA ALA A 107 -10.21 -4.23 7.07
C ALA A 107 -10.06 -5.56 7.83
N ARG A 108 -10.06 -5.51 9.17
CA ARG A 108 -9.94 -6.69 10.03
C ARG A 108 -11.09 -7.68 9.85
N SER A 109 -12.32 -7.20 9.69
CA SER A 109 -13.50 -8.05 9.47
C SER A 109 -13.52 -8.77 8.12
N LEU A 110 -12.70 -8.35 7.16
CA LEU A 110 -12.63 -8.97 5.83
C LEU A 110 -11.61 -10.12 5.76
N MET A 111 -10.88 -10.38 6.85
CA MET A 111 -9.86 -11.44 6.90
C MET A 111 -10.35 -12.76 7.48
N SER A 112 -11.54 -12.77 8.10
CA SER A 112 -12.16 -13.96 8.69
C SER A 112 -12.91 -14.79 7.67
#